data_AF-A0A925M0B3-F1
#
_entry.id   AF-A0A925M0B3-F1
#
_cell.length_a   1.000
_cell.length_b   1.000
_cell.length_c   1.000
_cell.angle_alpha   90.00
_cell.angle_beta   90.00
_cell.angle_gamma   90.00
#
_symmetry.space_group_name_H-M   'P 1'
#
loop_
_entity.id
_entity.type
_entity.pdbx_description
1 polymer ?
#
loop_
_entity_poly.entity_id
_entity_poly.type
_entity_poly.pdbx_seq_one_letter_code
_entity_poly.pdbx_strand_id
1 'polypeptide(L)'
;MIVHPTQNGWQIIYHRAHALLAAQLAGHWRRKDAPPRLYETIAAISHHDDLAKEWEGDNLTEAGTPKDFEMDEGNSYDPLRKHIEHALYRGHWVALLNSMHQSHLNASKRGTAAEADAFLDEQADNQKRWRKEVETTKE
;
A
#
# COMPACT_ATOMS: atom_id res chain seq x y z
N MET A 1 11.71 0.91 -1.05
CA MET A 1 12.35 -0.04 -1.99
C MET A 1 12.47 -1.36 -1.27
N ILE A 2 12.29 -2.47 -1.98
CA ILE A 2 12.61 -3.80 -1.46
C ILE A 2 14.05 -4.10 -1.90
N VAL A 3 14.94 -4.34 -0.93
CA VAL A 3 16.38 -4.49 -1.14
C VAL A 3 16.82 -5.87 -0.65
N HIS A 4 17.32 -6.69 -1.57
CA HIS A 4 17.88 -7.99 -1.26
C HIS A 4 19.41 -7.96 -1.44
N PRO A 5 20.21 -8.17 -0.37
CA PRO A 5 21.65 -8.31 -0.50
C PRO A 5 21.98 -9.60 -1.24
N THR A 6 23.02 -9.55 -2.06
CA THR A 6 23.57 -10.69 -2.83
C THR A 6 25.07 -10.79 -2.56
N GLN A 7 25.72 -11.86 -3.04
CA GLN A 7 27.17 -12.02 -2.87
C GLN A 7 28.00 -10.86 -3.46
N ASN A 8 27.53 -10.23 -4.53
CA ASN A 8 28.29 -9.24 -5.29
C ASN A 8 27.59 -7.87 -5.38
N GLY A 9 26.61 -7.58 -4.52
CA GLY A 9 25.86 -6.33 -4.55
C GLY A 9 24.42 -6.48 -4.06
N TRP A 10 23.48 -5.77 -4.68
CA TRP A 10 22.08 -5.73 -4.27
C TRP A 10 21.14 -5.95 -5.45
N GLN A 11 20.05 -6.66 -5.21
CA GLN A 11 18.86 -6.61 -6.04
C GLN A 11 17.89 -5.60 -5.42
N ILE A 12 17.45 -4.62 -6.21
CA ILE A 12 16.56 -3.56 -5.75
C ILE A 12 15.28 -3.61 -6.58
N ILE A 13 14.14 -3.69 -5.90
CA ILE A 13 12.82 -3.66 -6.52
C ILE A 13 12.11 -2.39 -6.03
N TYR A 14 11.78 -1.52 -6.98
CA TYR A 14 10.98 -0.32 -6.71
C TYR A 14 9.55 -0.69 -6.34
N HIS A 15 8.93 0.10 -5.48
CA HIS A 15 7.59 -0.20 -5.00
C HIS A 15 6.57 -0.18 -6.15
N ARG A 16 6.64 0.85 -6.98
CA ARG A 16 5.87 0.93 -8.24
C ARG A 16 6.07 -0.27 -9.17
N ALA A 17 7.26 -0.90 -9.17
CA ALA A 17 7.54 -2.02 -10.05
C ALA A 17 6.85 -3.30 -9.56
N HIS A 18 6.84 -3.56 -8.24
CA HIS A 18 6.05 -4.68 -7.72
C HIS A 18 4.55 -4.42 -7.86
N ALA A 19 4.09 -3.18 -7.67
CA ALA A 19 2.68 -2.83 -7.83
C ALA A 19 2.21 -3.05 -9.28
N LEU A 20 3.04 -2.65 -10.26
CA LEU A 20 2.79 -2.93 -11.67
C LEU A 20 2.75 -4.44 -11.97
N LEU A 21 3.70 -5.22 -11.44
CA LEU A 21 3.70 -6.67 -11.63
C LEU A 21 2.44 -7.32 -11.03
N ALA A 22 2.03 -6.92 -9.82
CA ALA A 22 0.81 -7.40 -9.19
C ALA A 22 -0.43 -7.06 -10.05
N ALA A 23 -0.48 -5.87 -10.63
CA ALA A 23 -1.57 -5.45 -11.52
C ALA A 23 -1.58 -6.25 -12.83
N GLN A 24 -0.42 -6.59 -13.39
CA GLN A 24 -0.31 -7.46 -14.57
C GLN A 24 -0.86 -8.86 -14.26
N LEU A 25 -0.51 -9.43 -13.10
CA LEU A 25 -1.05 -10.72 -12.67
C LEU A 25 -2.57 -10.68 -12.52
N ALA A 26 -3.10 -9.62 -11.89
CA ALA A 26 -4.54 -9.39 -11.78
C ALA A 26 -5.23 -9.19 -13.14
N GLY A 27 -4.56 -8.51 -14.08
CA GLY A 27 -5.03 -8.33 -15.45
C GLY A 27 -5.16 -9.64 -16.24
N HIS A 28 -4.46 -10.69 -15.82
CA HIS A 28 -4.57 -12.03 -16.40
C HIS A 28 -5.63 -12.91 -15.71
N TRP A 29 -6.43 -12.39 -14.77
CA TRP A 29 -7.55 -13.16 -14.22
C TRP A 29 -8.52 -13.60 -15.32
N ARG A 30 -8.88 -14.90 -15.29
CA ARG A 30 -9.97 -15.40 -16.14
C ARG A 30 -11.23 -14.65 -15.76
N ARG A 31 -11.95 -14.12 -16.75
CA ARG A 31 -13.11 -13.23 -16.49
C ARG A 31 -14.16 -13.84 -15.56
N LYS A 32 -14.34 -15.17 -15.61
CA LYS A 32 -15.26 -15.94 -14.76
C LYS A 32 -14.85 -16.03 -13.27
N ASP A 33 -13.57 -15.86 -12.98
CA ASP A 33 -13.01 -15.94 -11.62
C ASP A 33 -12.62 -14.55 -11.09
N ALA A 34 -12.79 -13.51 -11.90
CA ALA A 34 -12.45 -12.14 -11.56
C ALA A 34 -13.51 -11.51 -10.63
N PRO A 35 -13.12 -10.58 -9.74
CA PRO A 35 -14.08 -9.86 -8.93
C PRO A 35 -15.03 -9.01 -9.81
N PRO A 36 -16.24 -8.68 -9.30
CA PRO A 36 -17.21 -7.88 -10.05
C PRO A 36 -16.64 -6.54 -10.53
N ARG A 37 -15.86 -5.87 -9.68
CA ARG A 37 -15.19 -4.57 -9.93
C ARG A 37 -13.74 -4.76 -10.41
N LEU A 38 -13.54 -5.57 -11.45
CA LEU A 38 -12.21 -5.99 -11.91
C LEU A 38 -11.28 -4.81 -12.21
N TYR A 39 -11.75 -3.81 -12.98
CA TYR A 39 -10.88 -2.72 -13.42
C TYR A 39 -10.53 -1.77 -12.27
N GLU A 40 -11.48 -1.46 -11.39
CA GLU A 40 -11.22 -0.69 -10.18
C GLU A 40 -10.30 -1.45 -9.22
N THR A 41 -10.41 -2.79 -9.17
CA THR A 41 -9.49 -3.63 -8.38
C THR A 41 -8.08 -3.60 -8.97
N ILE A 42 -7.92 -3.71 -10.29
CA ILE A 42 -6.62 -3.57 -10.96
C ILE A 42 -6.06 -2.15 -10.74
N ALA A 43 -6.91 -1.12 -10.77
CA ALA A 43 -6.50 0.24 -10.44
C ALA A 43 -6.01 0.37 -9.00
N ALA A 44 -6.67 -0.27 -8.03
CA ALA A 44 -6.18 -0.31 -6.65
C ALA A 44 -4.83 -1.03 -6.55
N ILE A 45 -4.71 -2.22 -7.16
CA ILE A 45 -3.48 -3.01 -7.15
C ILE A 45 -2.32 -2.26 -7.83
N SER A 46 -2.54 -1.56 -8.94
CA SER A 46 -1.45 -0.85 -9.62
C SER A 46 -0.89 0.33 -8.84
N HIS A 47 -1.64 0.86 -7.87
CA HIS A 47 -1.29 2.08 -7.15
C HIS A 47 -1.26 1.88 -5.62
N HIS A 48 -1.22 0.65 -5.10
CA HIS A 48 -1.31 0.41 -3.65
C HIS A 48 -0.09 0.88 -2.85
N ASP A 49 1.06 1.02 -3.53
CA ASP A 49 2.34 1.43 -2.95
C ASP A 49 2.99 2.63 -3.68
N ASP A 50 2.16 3.52 -4.21
CA ASP A 50 2.56 4.79 -4.86
C ASP A 50 3.18 5.85 -3.90
N LEU A 51 3.41 5.50 -2.64
CA LEU A 51 3.98 6.41 -1.63
C LEU A 51 5.42 6.82 -1.95
N ALA A 52 6.20 5.89 -2.49
CA ALA A 52 7.63 6.06 -2.64
C ALA A 52 7.98 6.62 -4.03
N LYS A 53 8.63 7.78 -4.04
CA LYS A 53 9.40 8.25 -5.20
C LYS A 53 10.88 8.06 -4.91
N GLU A 54 11.41 6.91 -5.27
CA GLU A 54 12.71 6.44 -4.77
C GLU A 54 13.91 7.22 -5.34
N TRP A 55 13.69 8.17 -6.25
CA TRP A 55 14.70 9.13 -6.70
C TRP A 55 14.63 10.50 -5.99
N GLU A 56 13.60 10.75 -5.16
CA GLU A 56 13.42 12.01 -4.39
C GLU A 56 13.76 11.85 -2.89
N GLY A 57 13.94 10.62 -2.40
CA GLY A 57 14.10 10.31 -0.97
C GLY A 57 15.51 9.92 -0.52
N ASP A 58 15.69 9.84 0.80
CA ASP A 58 16.90 9.28 1.43
C ASP A 58 16.86 7.75 1.39
N ASN A 59 17.44 7.19 0.33
CA ASN A 59 17.37 5.78 -0.01
C ASN A 59 18.66 5.02 0.33
N LEU A 60 19.59 5.67 1.02
CA LEU A 60 20.84 5.08 1.46
C LEU A 60 20.91 5.04 2.98
N THR A 61 21.64 4.07 3.52
CA THR A 61 22.05 4.07 4.92
C THR A 61 23.19 5.07 5.12
N GLU A 62 23.55 5.35 6.37
CA GLU A 62 24.74 6.17 6.69
C GLU A 62 26.03 5.57 6.09
N ALA A 63 26.10 4.25 5.92
CA ALA A 63 27.22 3.56 5.29
C ALA A 63 27.18 3.62 3.74
N GLY A 64 26.17 4.25 3.15
CA GLY A 64 26.01 4.38 1.70
C GLY A 64 25.41 3.15 1.01
N THR A 65 24.88 2.18 1.75
CA THR A 65 24.20 1.00 1.16
C THR A 65 22.74 1.31 0.85
N PRO A 66 22.09 0.66 -0.13
CA PRO A 66 20.65 0.82 -0.34
C PRO A 66 19.85 0.48 0.91
N LYS A 67 18.91 1.34 1.29
CA LYS A 67 18.02 1.18 2.44
C LYS A 67 16.80 0.34 2.04
N ASP A 68 16.54 -0.72 2.80
CA ASP A 68 15.29 -1.49 2.66
C ASP A 68 14.12 -0.73 3.29
N PHE A 69 12.91 -0.90 2.77
CA PHE A 69 11.72 -0.24 3.30
C PHE A 69 11.42 -0.62 4.76
N GLU A 70 11.82 -1.82 5.22
CA GLU A 70 11.68 -2.24 6.62
C GLU A 70 12.62 -1.48 7.56
N MET A 71 13.69 -0.88 7.03
CA MET A 71 14.64 -0.05 7.79
C MET A 71 14.13 1.37 8.00
N ASP A 72 12.95 1.72 7.46
CA ASP A 72 12.34 3.00 7.73
C ASP A 72 11.65 2.95 9.10
N GLU A 73 12.22 3.67 10.08
CA GLU A 73 11.67 3.79 11.43
C GLU A 73 10.44 4.72 11.48
N GLY A 74 9.67 4.77 10.39
CA GLY A 74 8.60 5.73 10.10
C GLY A 74 7.72 6.01 11.31
N ASN A 75 8.00 7.13 11.98
CA ASN A 75 7.27 7.58 13.17
C ASN A 75 5.99 8.34 12.80
N SER A 76 5.65 8.46 11.52
CA SER A 76 4.50 9.26 11.06
C SER A 76 3.62 8.47 10.11
N TYR A 77 2.32 8.48 10.41
CA TYR A 77 1.28 7.89 9.57
C TYR A 77 0.72 8.89 8.54
N ASP A 78 1.15 10.15 8.55
CA ASP A 78 0.64 11.19 7.64
C ASP A 78 0.87 10.90 6.16
N PRO A 79 2.03 10.36 5.73
CA PRO A 79 2.20 9.94 4.33
C PRO A 79 1.18 8.88 3.93
N LEU A 80 0.91 7.91 4.82
CA LEU A 80 -0.07 6.84 4.60
C LEU A 80 -1.49 7.40 4.47
N ARG A 81 -1.87 8.35 5.33
CA ARG A 81 -3.15 9.06 5.23
C ARG A 81 -3.29 9.78 3.91
N LYS A 82 -2.29 10.57 3.50
CA LYS A 82 -2.30 11.30 2.23
C LYS A 82 -2.40 10.36 1.03
N HIS A 83 -1.71 9.23 1.07
CA HIS A 83 -1.81 8.23 0.01
C HIS A 83 -3.23 7.66 -0.13
N ILE A 84 -3.87 7.31 1.00
CA ILE A 84 -5.24 6.81 1.01
C ILE A 84 -6.22 7.91 0.57
N GLU A 85 -5.99 9.16 0.98
CA GLU A 85 -6.75 10.32 0.50
C GLU A 85 -6.60 10.49 -1.02
N HIS A 86 -5.39 10.41 -1.56
CA HIS A 86 -5.16 10.50 -3.00
C HIS A 86 -5.82 9.34 -3.77
N ALA A 87 -5.96 8.16 -3.15
CA ALA A 87 -6.68 7.04 -3.76
C ALA A 87 -8.17 7.37 -4.01
N LEU A 88 -8.76 8.34 -3.28
CA LEU A 88 -10.13 8.80 -3.51
C LEU A 88 -10.34 9.43 -4.89
N TYR A 89 -9.31 10.04 -5.49
CA TYR A 89 -9.40 10.56 -6.87
C TYR A 89 -9.68 9.46 -7.90
N ARG A 90 -9.40 8.19 -7.56
CA ARG A 90 -9.69 7.02 -8.38
C ARG A 90 -10.95 6.26 -7.92
N GLY A 91 -11.65 6.78 -6.92
CA GLY A 91 -12.93 6.29 -6.42
C GLY A 91 -12.85 5.54 -5.08
N HIS A 92 -13.99 5.46 -4.39
CA HIS A 92 -14.10 4.86 -3.05
C HIS A 92 -13.71 3.37 -3.00
N TRP A 93 -13.85 2.62 -4.11
CA TRP A 93 -13.39 1.23 -4.17
C TRP A 93 -11.86 1.13 -4.07
N VAL A 94 -11.16 2.03 -4.78
CA VAL A 94 -9.69 2.08 -4.77
C VAL A 94 -9.18 2.51 -3.40
N ALA A 95 -9.76 3.57 -2.82
CA ALA A 95 -9.43 4.00 -1.46
C ALA A 95 -9.71 2.91 -0.41
N LEU A 96 -10.82 2.17 -0.54
CA LEU A 96 -11.16 1.06 0.35
C LEU A 96 -10.08 -0.03 0.33
N LEU A 97 -9.69 -0.49 -0.86
CA LEU A 97 -8.69 -1.55 -0.99
C LEU A 97 -7.31 -1.09 -0.50
N ASN A 98 -6.89 0.14 -0.82
CA ASN A 98 -5.63 0.69 -0.31
C ASN A 98 -5.65 0.86 1.22
N SER A 99 -6.77 1.31 1.81
CA SER A 99 -6.92 1.38 3.27
C SER A 99 -6.85 0.01 3.94
N MET A 100 -7.45 -1.01 3.33
CA MET A 100 -7.36 -2.39 3.82
C MET A 100 -5.93 -2.91 3.76
N HIS A 101 -5.21 -2.66 2.66
CA HIS A 101 -3.81 -3.03 2.51
C HIS A 101 -2.92 -2.35 3.56
N GLN A 102 -3.04 -1.03 3.73
CA GLN A 102 -2.25 -0.30 4.73
C GLN A 102 -2.60 -0.70 6.17
N SER A 103 -3.87 -1.02 6.44
CA SER A 103 -4.29 -1.58 7.74
C SER A 103 -3.65 -2.94 8.00
N HIS A 104 -3.51 -3.78 6.97
CA HIS A 104 -2.87 -5.09 7.10
C HIS A 104 -1.38 -4.96 7.41
N LEU A 105 -0.65 -4.13 6.67
CA LEU A 105 0.78 -3.90 6.89
C LEU A 105 1.09 -3.36 8.29
N ASN A 106 0.21 -2.53 8.83
CA ASN A 106 0.39 -1.88 10.13
C ASN A 106 -0.32 -2.60 11.29
N ALA A 107 -0.97 -3.75 11.05
CA ALA A 107 -1.75 -4.45 12.07
C ALA A 107 -0.92 -4.85 13.31
N SER A 108 0.36 -5.19 13.11
CA SER A 108 1.29 -5.55 14.19
C SER A 108 1.71 -4.35 15.06
N LYS A 109 1.46 -3.12 14.61
CA LYS A 109 1.74 -1.88 15.36
C LYS A 109 0.59 -1.48 16.29
N ARG A 110 -0.52 -2.21 16.28
CA ARG A 110 -1.62 -2.00 17.23
C ARG A 110 -1.12 -2.14 18.67
N GLY A 111 -1.45 -1.17 19.52
CA GLY A 111 -1.06 -1.10 20.92
C GLY A 111 0.41 -0.78 21.17
N THR A 112 1.22 -0.55 20.12
CA THR A 112 2.64 -0.18 20.29
C THR A 112 2.84 1.32 20.40
N ALA A 113 1.93 2.12 19.82
CA ALA A 113 1.95 3.58 19.87
C ALA A 113 0.55 4.16 19.64
N ALA A 114 0.23 5.27 20.31
CA ALA A 114 -1.07 5.92 20.20
C ALA A 114 -1.39 6.39 18.75
N GLU A 115 -0.38 6.82 18.00
CA GLU A 115 -0.57 7.24 16.61
C GLU A 115 -0.91 6.05 15.69
N ALA A 116 -0.30 4.89 15.94
CA ALA A 116 -0.61 3.66 15.20
C ALA A 116 -2.05 3.22 15.45
N ASP A 117 -2.49 3.26 16.70
CA ASP A 117 -3.88 2.95 17.07
C ASP A 117 -4.86 3.91 16.42
N ALA A 118 -4.59 5.22 16.48
CA ALA A 118 -5.41 6.24 15.86
C ALA A 118 -5.51 6.06 14.34
N PHE A 119 -4.40 5.77 13.66
CA PHE A 119 -4.40 5.50 12.22
C PHE A 119 -5.26 4.28 11.87
N LEU A 120 -5.07 3.16 12.58
CA LEU A 120 -5.81 1.93 12.31
C LEU A 120 -7.32 2.07 12.60
N ASP A 121 -7.70 2.85 13.61
CA ASP A 121 -9.11 3.14 13.91
C ASP A 121 -9.75 4.05 12.86
N GLU A 122 -9.03 5.09 12.43
CA GLU A 122 -9.42 5.95 11.30
C GLU A 122 -9.65 5.11 10.04
N GLN A 123 -8.74 4.19 9.72
CA GLN A 123 -8.89 3.29 8.57
C GLN A 123 -10.08 2.34 8.73
N ALA A 124 -10.33 1.81 9.93
CA ALA A 124 -11.49 0.96 10.18
C ALA A 124 -12.80 1.71 9.92
N ASP A 125 -12.90 2.98 10.32
CA ASP A 125 -14.08 3.81 10.10
C ASP A 125 -14.25 4.22 8.64
N ASN A 126 -13.16 4.59 7.97
CA ASN A 126 -13.14 4.82 6.53
C ASN A 126 -13.63 3.59 5.76
N GLN A 127 -13.14 2.40 6.10
CA GLN A 127 -13.58 1.16 5.45
C GLN A 127 -15.06 0.87 5.69
N LYS A 128 -15.60 1.12 6.90
CA LYS A 128 -17.05 0.98 7.16
C LYS A 128 -17.87 1.93 6.28
N ARG A 129 -17.43 3.19 6.15
CA ARG A 129 -18.10 4.19 5.32
C ARG A 129 -18.05 3.80 3.84
N TRP A 130 -16.86 3.59 3.29
CA TRP A 130 -16.69 3.33 1.86
C TRP A 130 -17.33 2.00 1.44
N ARG A 131 -17.37 0.98 2.30
CA ARG A 131 -18.13 -0.25 2.01
C ARG A 131 -19.61 0.03 1.72
N LYS A 132 -20.24 0.93 2.48
CA LYS A 132 -21.64 1.34 2.23
C LYS A 132 -21.76 2.10 0.91
N GLU A 133 -20.85 3.03 0.63
CA GLU A 133 -20.88 3.88 -0.56
C GLU A 133 -20.61 3.12 -1.87
N VAL A 134 -19.87 1.99 -1.80
CA VAL A 134 -19.62 1.11 -2.95
C VAL A 134 -20.51 -0.13 -2.97
N GLU A 135 -21.49 -0.19 -2.06
CA GLU A 135 -22.49 -1.25 -1.95
C GLU A 135 -21.88 -2.65 -1.79
N THR A 136 -20.83 -2.77 -0.96
CA THR A 136 -20.17 -4.06 -0.66
C THR A 136 -20.29 -4.40 0.82
N THR A 137 -20.36 -5.69 1.13
CA THR A 137 -20.29 -6.21 2.50
C THR A 137 -18.87 -6.64 2.85
N LYS A 138 -18.62 -6.86 4.15
CA LYS A 138 -17.41 -7.58 4.60
C LYS A 138 -17.67 -9.07 4.34
N GLU A 139 -16.74 -9.75 3.68
CA GLU A 139 -16.74 -11.21 3.58
C GLU A 139 -16.47 -11.87 4.94
#